data_AF-W1YBK2-F1
#
_entry.id   AF-W1YBK2-F1
#
_cell.length_a   1.000
_cell.length_b   1.000
_cell.length_c   1.000
_cell.angle_alpha   90.00
_cell.angle_beta   90.00
_cell.angle_gamma   90.00
#
_symmetry.space_group_name_H-M   'P 1'
#
loop_
_entity.id
_entity.type
_entity.pdbx_description
1 polymer ?
#
loop_
_entity_poly.entity_id
_entity_poly.type
_entity_poly.pdbx_seq_one_letter_code
_entity_poly.pdbx_strand_id
1 'polypeptide(L)'
;WDVIQEFTEQGKENGVFLKRRQEQSLRWVRDMIDEHLHNLFFNNVVIQGRMGEVENAVLDGEMSESQAVEELIGVFDKSLQ
;
A
#
# COMPACT_ATOMS: atom_id res chain seq x y z
N TRP A 1 29.06 18.44 18.27
CA TRP A 1 29.20 16.98 18.30
C TRP A 1 28.93 16.41 19.70
N ASP A 2 28.56 17.23 20.69
CA ASP A 2 28.24 16.76 22.05
C ASP A 2 26.76 16.43 22.27
N VAL A 3 25.85 17.05 21.51
CA VAL A 3 24.39 16.88 21.67
C VAL A 3 23.91 15.48 21.25
N ILE A 4 24.62 14.82 20.33
CA ILE A 4 24.31 13.45 19.88
C ILE A 4 24.79 12.41 20.91
N GLN A 5 25.86 12.74 21.64
CA GLN A 5 26.44 11.85 22.65
C GLN A 5 25.57 11.83 23.91
N GLU A 6 25.00 12.98 24.29
CA GLU A 6 24.06 13.10 25.41
C GLU A 6 22.71 12.39 25.14
N PHE A 7 22.32 12.27 23.86
CA PHE A 7 21.16 11.46 23.42
C PHE A 7 21.38 9.95 23.62
N THR A 8 22.64 9.52 23.67
CA THR A 8 23.03 8.11 23.76
C THR A 8 23.14 7.66 25.23
N GLU A 9 23.45 8.57 26.15
CA GLU A 9 23.57 8.27 27.59
C GLU A 9 22.22 8.16 28.32
N GLN A 10 21.12 8.64 27.73
CA GLN A 10 19.75 8.43 28.22
C GLN A 10 19.20 7.01 27.94
N GLY A 11 20.05 6.08 27.49
CA GLY A 11 19.73 4.66 27.26
C GLY A 11 19.25 3.83 28.47
N LYS A 12 18.84 4.44 29.60
CA LYS A 12 17.82 3.81 30.46
C LYS A 12 16.44 3.80 29.76
N GLU A 13 16.29 4.54 28.66
CA GLU A 13 15.23 4.50 27.65
C GLU A 13 15.40 3.39 26.59
N ASN A 14 16.42 2.52 26.69
CA ASN A 14 16.80 1.54 25.66
C ASN A 14 15.66 0.59 25.23
N GLY A 15 14.75 0.23 26.13
CA GLY A 15 13.60 -0.62 25.79
C GLY A 15 12.56 0.10 24.92
N VAL A 16 12.32 1.39 25.18
CA VAL A 16 11.33 2.18 24.43
C VAL A 16 11.87 2.60 23.07
N PHE A 17 13.14 2.99 22.99
CA PHE A 17 13.78 3.31 21.71
C PHE A 17 13.87 2.09 20.78
N LEU A 18 14.31 0.94 21.29
CA LEU A 18 14.38 -0.29 20.50
C LEU A 18 13.00 -0.75 20.04
N LYS A 19 11.99 -0.72 20.94
CA LYS A 19 10.60 -1.04 20.61
C LYS A 19 10.02 -0.11 19.55
N ARG A 20 10.21 1.21 19.68
CA ARG A 20 9.79 2.19 18.67
C ARG A 20 10.46 1.96 17.32
N ARG A 21 11.74 1.58 17.31
CA ARG A 21 12.48 1.26 16.08
C ARG A 21 11.96 -0.01 15.43
N GLN A 22 11.66 -1.05 16.20
CA GLN A 22 11.02 -2.27 15.69
C GLN A 22 9.63 -1.97 15.11
N GLU A 23 8.83 -1.16 15.79
CA GLU A 23 7.52 -0.71 15.30
C GLU A 23 7.65 0.11 14.00
N GLN A 24 8.68 0.95 13.85
CA GLN A 24 8.98 1.65 12.60
C GLN A 24 9.35 0.69 11.48
N SER A 25 10.23 -0.29 11.74
CA SER A 25 10.59 -1.30 10.74
C SER A 25 9.37 -2.11 10.29
N LEU A 26 8.46 -2.47 11.20
CA LEU A 26 7.23 -3.17 10.84
C LEU A 26 6.25 -2.30 10.03
N ARG A 27 6.21 -0.98 10.29
CA ARG A 27 5.45 -0.06 9.43
C ARG A 27 6.02 -0.01 8.03
N TRP A 28 7.33 0.14 7.90
CA TRP A 28 8.00 0.15 6.59
C TRP A 28 7.75 -1.13 5.79
N VAL A 29 7.74 -2.30 6.44
CA VAL A 29 7.38 -3.56 5.76
C VAL A 29 5.97 -3.51 5.20
N ARG A 30 4.99 -2.99 5.96
CA ARG A 30 3.62 -2.84 5.48
C ARG A 30 3.52 -1.84 4.34
N ASP A 31 4.17 -0.69 4.47
CA ASP A 31 4.18 0.36 3.43
C ASP A 31 4.75 -0.18 2.10
N MET A 32 5.84 -0.98 2.16
CA MET A 32 6.42 -1.62 0.97
C MET A 32 5.51 -2.70 0.36
N ILE A 33 4.77 -3.45 1.18
CA ILE A 33 3.78 -4.42 0.69
C ILE A 33 2.64 -3.69 -0.02
N ASP A 34 2.11 -2.64 0.60
CA ASP A 34 1.02 -1.84 0.03
C ASP A 34 1.44 -1.18 -1.29
N GLU A 35 2.65 -0.60 -1.34
CA GLU A 35 3.22 -0.06 -2.57
C GLU A 35 3.39 -1.15 -3.65
N HIS A 36 3.88 -2.33 -3.27
CA HIS A 36 4.06 -3.42 -4.20
C HIS A 36 2.73 -3.93 -4.76
N LEU A 37 1.70 -4.11 -3.91
CA LEU A 37 0.36 -4.52 -4.33
C LEU A 37 -0.30 -3.47 -5.22
N HIS A 38 -0.19 -2.20 -4.86
CA HIS A 38 -0.67 -1.08 -5.69
C HIS A 38 -0.02 -1.11 -7.07
N ASN A 39 1.30 -1.29 -7.14
CA ASN A 39 2.03 -1.38 -8.40
C ASN A 39 1.65 -2.64 -9.20
N LEU A 40 1.46 -3.79 -8.55
CA LEU A 40 1.03 -5.01 -9.23
C LEU A 40 -0.34 -4.84 -9.88
N PHE A 41 -1.27 -4.17 -9.20
CA PHE A 41 -2.62 -3.95 -9.70
C PHE A 41 -2.65 -2.92 -10.84
N PHE A 42 -2.15 -1.70 -10.60
CA PHE A 42 -2.30 -0.58 -11.54
C PHE A 42 -1.35 -0.64 -12.74
N ASN A 43 -0.27 -1.42 -12.68
CA ASN A 43 0.62 -1.65 -13.82
C ASN A 43 0.26 -2.92 -14.62
N ASN A 44 -0.77 -3.66 -14.23
CA ASN A 44 -1.22 -4.82 -14.99
C ASN A 44 -1.90 -4.36 -16.28
N VAL A 45 -1.41 -4.82 -17.44
CA VAL A 45 -1.93 -4.41 -18.76
C VAL A 45 -3.39 -4.77 -18.98
N VAL A 46 -3.88 -5.86 -18.38
CA VAL A 46 -5.30 -6.27 -18.44
C VAL A 46 -6.15 -5.30 -17.65
N ILE A 47 -5.68 -4.88 -16.46
CA ILE A 47 -6.36 -3.89 -15.64
C ILE A 47 -6.38 -2.53 -16.30
N GLN A 48 -5.25 -2.08 -16.87
CA GLN A 48 -5.20 -0.81 -17.60
C GLN A 48 -6.16 -0.81 -18.79
N GLY A 49 -6.28 -1.93 -19.50
CA GLY A 49 -7.25 -2.08 -20.59
C GLY A 49 -8.70 -1.99 -20.13
N ARG A 50 -9.03 -2.56 -18.95
CA ARG A 50 -10.40 -2.57 -18.42
C ARG A 50 -10.78 -1.30 -17.65
N MET A 51 -9.80 -0.62 -17.04
CA MET A 51 -10.01 0.53 -16.15
C MET A 51 -10.85 1.62 -16.83
N GLY A 52 -10.49 2.03 -18.04
CA GLY A 52 -11.19 3.11 -18.73
C GLY A 52 -12.65 2.78 -19.07
N GLU A 53 -12.97 1.51 -19.36
CA GLU A 53 -14.35 1.09 -19.63
C GLU A 53 -15.19 1.14 -18.35
N VAL A 54 -14.63 0.69 -17.23
CA VAL A 54 -15.28 0.72 -15.92
C VAL A 54 -15.48 2.15 -15.41
N GLU A 55 -14.47 3.02 -15.55
CA GLU A 55 -14.58 4.43 -15.18
C GLU A 55 -15.70 5.14 -15.94
N ASN A 56 -15.80 4.94 -17.25
CA ASN A 56 -16.87 5.53 -18.06
C ASN A 56 -18.25 4.99 -17.64
N ALA A 57 -18.37 3.67 -17.44
CA ALA A 57 -19.64 3.06 -17.01
C ALA A 57 -20.12 3.59 -15.64
N VAL A 58 -19.19 3.88 -14.72
CA VAL A 58 -19.52 4.51 -13.44
C VAL A 58 -19.98 5.96 -13.62
N LEU A 59 -19.27 6.75 -14.43
CA LEU A 59 -19.62 8.14 -14.70
C LEU A 59 -20.97 8.29 -15.41
N ASP A 60 -21.31 7.35 -16.30
CA ASP A 60 -22.57 7.31 -17.02
C ASP A 60 -23.73 6.72 -16.17
N GLY A 61 -23.43 6.22 -14.96
CA GLY A 61 -24.41 5.63 -14.05
C GLY A 61 -24.87 4.22 -14.43
N GLU A 62 -24.17 3.56 -15.35
CA GLU A 62 -24.43 2.20 -15.79
C GLU A 62 -23.87 1.14 -14.83
N MET A 63 -22.90 1.53 -13.99
CA MET A 63 -22.25 0.68 -12.99
C MET A 63 -22.07 1.45 -11.67
N SER A 64 -22.32 0.80 -10.52
CA SER A 64 -22.01 1.41 -9.23
C SER A 64 -20.51 1.31 -8.90
N GLU A 65 -20.01 2.16 -8.01
CA GLU A 65 -18.60 2.12 -7.58
C GLU A 65 -18.23 0.76 -6.97
N SER A 66 -19.15 0.14 -6.24
CA SER A 66 -18.93 -1.20 -5.66
C SER A 66 -18.82 -2.28 -6.74
N GLN A 67 -19.62 -2.21 -7.80
CA GLN A 67 -19.56 -3.15 -8.92
C GLN A 67 -18.26 -2.98 -9.70
N ALA A 68 -17.83 -1.74 -9.94
CA ALA A 68 -16.55 -1.42 -10.57
C ALA A 68 -15.36 -2.03 -9.82
N VAL A 69 -15.34 -1.90 -8.49
CA VAL A 69 -14.29 -2.49 -7.66
C VAL A 69 -14.31 -4.02 -7.73
N GLU A 70 -15.49 -4.64 -7.58
CA GLU A 70 -15.62 -6.11 -7.66
C GLU A 70 -15.15 -6.64 -9.01
N GLU A 71 -15.50 -5.96 -10.09
CA GLU A 71 -15.11 -6.33 -11.45
C GLU A 71 -13.61 -6.22 -11.67
N LEU A 72 -12.99 -5.08 -11.32
CA LEU A 72 -11.55 -4.87 -11.53
C LEU A 72 -10.71 -5.83 -10.67
N ILE A 73 -11.12 -6.10 -9.42
CA ILE A 73 -10.47 -7.12 -8.57
C ILE A 73 -10.65 -8.51 -9.18
N GLY A 74 -11.84 -8.86 -9.64
CA GLY A 74 -12.10 -10.16 -10.28
C GLY A 74 -11.32 -10.37 -11.58
N VAL A 75 -11.09 -9.30 -12.36
CA VAL A 75 -10.21 -9.33 -13.54
C VAL A 75 -8.75 -9.50 -13.13
N PHE A 76 -8.31 -8.81 -12.06
CA PHE A 76 -6.95 -8.92 -11.56
C PHE A 76 -6.64 -10.34 -11.09
N ASP A 77 -7.51 -10.93 -10.28
CA ASP A 77 -7.35 -12.31 -9.77
C ASP A 77 -7.21 -13.33 -10.91
N LYS A 78 -7.98 -13.17 -11.99
CA LYS A 78 -7.89 -14.05 -13.17
C LYS A 78 -6.60 -13.83 -13.96
N SER A 79 -6.06 -12.61 -13.96
CA SER A 79 -4.80 -12.30 -14.66
C SER A 79 -3.56 -12.87 -13.96
N LEU A 80 -3.69 -13.27 -12.69
CA LEU A 80 -2.63 -13.90 -11.89
C LEU A 80 -2.57 -15.43 -12.06
N GLN A 81 -3.54 -16.05 -12.75
CA GLN A 81 -3.59 -17.49 -13.04
C GLN A 81 -2.93 -17.82 -14.38
#